data_AF-A0A8T5NK07-F1
#
_entry.id   AF-A0A8T5NK07-F1
#
_cell.length_a   1.000
_cell.length_b   1.000
_cell.length_c   1.000
_cell.angle_alpha   90.00
_cell.angle_beta   90.00
_cell.angle_gamma   90.00
#
_symmetry.space_group_name_H-M   'P 1'
#
loop_
_entity.id
_entity.type
_entity.pdbx_description
1 polymer ?
#
loop_
_entity_poly.entity_id
_entity_poly.type
_entity_poly.pdbx_seq_one_letter_code
_entity_poly.pdbx_strand_id
1 'polypeptide(L)'
;MPTTVEIKGEFEIKIKRLIDAGLYGNTAEAVRDALRHMLREYDEKDIAVGLYRQEKVSLAKAAGIAGVSITRMKEILIEKGIRPRLGVEGVRELYEDYETLKGTED
;
A
#
# COMPACT_ATOMS: atom_id res chain seq x y z
N MET A 1 -9.29 -10.15 11.44
CA MET A 1 -9.57 -9.70 12.82
C MET A 1 -10.49 -8.49 12.73
N PRO A 2 -11.55 -8.38 13.55
CA PRO A 2 -12.35 -7.16 13.59
C PRO A 2 -11.52 -6.02 14.17
N THR A 3 -11.60 -4.84 13.57
CA THR A 3 -10.95 -3.62 14.04
C THR A 3 -12.00 -2.75 14.73
N THR A 4 -11.76 -2.40 15.98
CA THR A 4 -12.62 -1.46 16.72
C THR A 4 -12.20 -0.03 16.41
N VAL A 5 -13.15 0.79 15.96
CA VAL A 5 -12.96 2.23 15.70
C VAL A 5 -14.02 3.01 16.45
N GLU A 6 -13.65 4.16 17.01
CA GLU A 6 -14.58 5.05 17.70
C GLU A 6 -14.99 6.20 16.77
N ILE A 7 -16.29 6.40 16.59
CA ILE A 7 -16.85 7.47 15.75
C ILE A 7 -17.61 8.41 16.68
N LYS A 8 -17.23 9.69 16.68
CA LYS A 8 -17.83 10.72 17.54
C LYS A 8 -18.30 11.93 16.73
N GLY A 9 -19.23 12.69 17.31
CA GLY A 9 -19.63 14.01 16.81
C GLY A 9 -20.54 13.94 15.59
N GLU A 10 -20.26 14.75 14.58
CA GLU A 10 -21.12 14.91 13.41
C GLU A 10 -21.32 13.60 12.63
N PHE A 11 -20.28 12.76 12.53
CA PHE A 11 -20.34 11.49 11.81
C PHE A 11 -21.31 10.50 12.45
N GLU A 12 -21.34 10.43 13.78
CA GLU A 12 -22.26 9.58 14.52
C GLU A 12 -23.72 9.98 14.23
N ILE A 13 -24.01 11.28 14.29
CA ILE A 13 -25.35 11.83 14.01
C ILE A 13 -25.75 11.57 12.56
N LYS A 14 -24.85 11.78 11.59
CA LYS A 14 -25.13 11.52 10.17
C LYS A 14 -25.39 10.05 9.89
N ILE A 15 -24.56 9.14 10.41
CA ILE A 15 -24.75 7.70 10.20
C ILE A 15 -26.09 7.26 10.80
N LYS A 16 -26.44 7.75 11.99
CA LYS A 16 -27.74 7.47 12.60
C LYS A 16 -28.89 7.93 11.71
N ARG A 17 -28.84 9.15 11.15
CA ARG A 17 -29.87 9.66 10.23
C ARG A 17 -30.01 8.81 8.96
N LEU A 18 -28.90 8.29 8.43
CA LEU A 18 -28.93 7.40 7.26
C LEU A 18 -29.64 6.07 7.58
N ILE A 19 -29.43 5.53 8.78
CA ILE A 19 -30.10 4.32 9.25
C ILE A 19 -31.58 4.59 9.53
N ASP A 20 -31.90 5.68 10.23
CA ASP A 20 -33.27 6.09 10.54
C ASP A 20 -34.09 6.35 9.27
N ALA A 21 -33.42 6.81 8.19
CA ALA A 21 -34.02 6.99 6.87
C ALA A 21 -34.14 5.68 6.06
N GLY A 22 -33.68 4.54 6.59
CA GLY A 22 -33.74 3.23 5.93
C GLY A 22 -32.74 3.04 4.79
N LEU A 23 -31.75 3.93 4.63
CA LEU A 23 -30.74 3.83 3.57
C LEU A 23 -29.67 2.77 3.87
N TYR A 24 -29.46 2.44 5.14
CA TYR A 24 -28.58 1.38 5.61
C TYR A 24 -29.25 0.61 6.74
N GLY A 25 -28.97 -0.69 6.86
CA GLY A 25 -29.54 -1.53 7.90
C GLY A 25 -28.88 -1.37 9.26
N ASN A 26 -27.62 -0.94 9.32
CA ASN A 26 -26.88 -0.70 10.57
C ASN A 26 -25.62 0.14 10.36
N THR A 27 -25.01 0.58 11.47
CA THR A 27 -23.77 1.36 11.50
C THR A 27 -22.61 0.68 10.77
N ALA A 28 -22.44 -0.63 10.94
CA ALA A 28 -21.33 -1.36 10.32
C ALA A 28 -21.44 -1.40 8.80
N GLU A 29 -22.66 -1.46 8.26
CA GLU A 29 -22.91 -1.38 6.83
C GLU A 29 -22.55 0.01 6.28
N ALA A 30 -23.08 1.07 6.89
CA ALA A 30 -22.80 2.45 6.50
C ALA A 30 -21.31 2.79 6.56
N VAL A 31 -20.63 2.36 7.63
CA VAL A 31 -19.18 2.58 7.80
C VAL A 31 -18.37 1.81 6.76
N ARG A 32 -18.72 0.55 6.47
CA ARG A 32 -18.04 -0.23 5.43
C ARG A 32 -18.19 0.40 4.05
N ASP A 33 -19.36 0.94 3.75
CA ASP A 33 -19.57 1.59 2.46
C ASP A 33 -18.83 2.93 2.35
N ALA A 34 -18.81 3.73 3.41
CA ALA A 34 -18.00 4.94 3.48
C ALA A 34 -16.51 4.64 3.29
N LEU A 35 -15.97 3.62 3.97
CA LEU A 35 -14.58 3.18 3.80
C LEU A 35 -14.30 2.71 2.38
N ARG A 36 -15.23 1.97 1.76
CA ARG A 36 -15.09 1.51 0.37
C ARG A 36 -15.01 2.69 -0.59
N HIS A 37 -15.85 3.71 -0.41
CA HIS A 37 -15.79 4.93 -1.21
C HIS A 37 -14.47 5.69 -1.01
N MET A 38 -14.07 5.89 0.24
CA MET A 38 -12.79 6.54 0.57
C MET A 38 -11.60 5.81 -0.07
N LEU A 39 -11.52 4.48 0.08
CA LEU A 39 -10.40 3.71 -0.46
C LEU A 39 -10.33 3.70 -1.99
N ARG A 40 -11.46 3.88 -2.68
CA ARG A 40 -11.49 4.02 -4.15
C ARG A 40 -10.86 5.31 -4.66
N GLU A 41 -10.74 6.33 -3.82
CA GLU A 41 -10.12 7.61 -4.21
C GLU A 41 -8.59 7.53 -4.25
N TYR A 42 -7.98 6.54 -3.58
CA TYR A 42 -6.54 6.37 -3.56
C TYR A 42 -6.09 5.39 -4.65
N ASP A 43 -5.17 5.84 -5.52
CA ASP A 43 -4.52 4.97 -6.49
C ASP A 43 -3.53 4.03 -5.75
N GLU A 44 -3.72 2.73 -5.92
CA GLU A 44 -2.82 1.69 -5.38
C GLU A 44 -1.36 1.91 -5.80
N LYS A 45 -1.11 2.53 -6.97
CA LYS A 45 0.24 2.92 -7.41
C LYS A 45 0.85 3.98 -6.49
N ASP A 46 0.08 4.97 -6.08
CA ASP A 46 0.57 6.02 -5.19
C ASP A 46 0.86 5.47 -3.80
N ILE A 47 0.01 4.56 -3.32
CA ILE A 47 0.24 3.80 -2.08
C ILE A 47 1.54 2.98 -2.20
N ALA A 48 1.70 2.21 -3.27
CA ALA A 48 2.89 1.39 -3.52
C ALA A 48 4.17 2.22 -3.56
N VAL A 49 4.13 3.39 -4.22
CA VAL A 49 5.26 4.32 -4.29
C VAL A 49 5.60 4.87 -2.90
N GLY A 50 4.59 5.28 -2.13
CA GLY A 50 4.78 5.78 -0.76
C GLY A 50 5.43 4.73 0.15
N LEU A 51 4.94 3.49 0.08
CA LEU A 51 5.49 2.37 0.85
C LEU A 51 6.93 2.02 0.45
N TYR A 52 7.23 2.03 -0.86
CA TYR A 52 8.59 1.79 -1.36
C TYR A 52 9.55 2.90 -0.89
N ARG A 53 9.13 4.17 -1.00
CA ARG A 53 9.94 5.33 -0.60
C ARG A 53 10.30 5.32 0.89
N GLN A 54 9.42 4.76 1.73
CA GLN A 54 9.64 4.60 3.17
C GLN A 54 10.36 3.30 3.53
N GLU A 55 10.85 2.54 2.54
CA GLU A 55 11.56 1.27 2.72
C GLU A 55 10.74 0.22 3.48
N LYS A 56 9.40 0.33 3.44
CA LYS A 56 8.48 -0.62 4.09
C LYS A 56 8.25 -1.87 3.26
N VAL A 57 8.50 -1.80 1.96
CA VAL A 57 8.28 -2.88 0.99
C VAL A 57 9.41 -2.92 -0.03
N SER A 58 9.72 -4.13 -0.52
CA SER A 58 10.62 -4.31 -1.66
C SER A 58 9.98 -3.82 -2.96
N LEU A 59 10.79 -3.65 -4.01
CA LEU A 59 10.30 -3.28 -5.34
C LEU A 59 9.26 -4.29 -5.88
N ALA A 60 9.51 -5.59 -5.69
CA ALA A 60 8.58 -6.64 -6.12
C ALA A 60 7.25 -6.56 -5.35
N LYS A 61 7.31 -6.25 -4.05
CA LYS A 61 6.11 -6.09 -3.23
C LYS A 61 5.33 -4.83 -3.60
N ALA A 62 6.01 -3.73 -3.91
CA ALA A 62 5.39 -2.50 -4.43
C ALA A 62 4.67 -2.76 -5.76
N ALA A 63 5.30 -3.49 -6.69
CA ALA A 63 4.69 -3.87 -7.96
C ALA A 63 3.40 -4.71 -7.76
N GLY A 64 3.43 -5.63 -6.80
CA GLY A 64 2.26 -6.43 -6.43
C GLY A 64 1.10 -5.61 -5.86
N ILE A 65 1.38 -4.58 -5.05
CA ILE A 65 0.35 -3.66 -4.52
C ILE A 65 -0.24 -2.84 -5.66
N ALA A 66 0.61 -2.27 -6.51
CA ALA A 66 0.21 -1.46 -7.66
C ALA A 66 -0.48 -2.25 -8.79
N GLY A 67 -0.50 -3.59 -8.72
CA GLY A 67 -1.10 -4.45 -9.75
C GLY A 67 -0.36 -4.39 -11.10
N VAL A 68 0.96 -4.15 -11.08
CA VAL A 68 1.78 -4.01 -12.30
C VAL A 68 2.98 -4.95 -12.29
N SER A 69 3.63 -5.11 -13.44
CA SER A 69 4.90 -5.84 -13.51
C SER A 69 6.01 -5.11 -12.75
N ILE A 70 7.04 -5.84 -12.30
CA ILE A 70 8.21 -5.25 -11.63
C ILE A 70 8.88 -4.21 -12.53
N THR A 71 9.00 -4.48 -13.83
CA THR A 71 9.56 -3.53 -14.80
C THR A 71 8.73 -2.25 -14.86
N ARG A 72 7.40 -2.36 -14.95
CA ARG A 72 6.53 -1.18 -14.96
C ARG A 72 6.60 -0.41 -13.65
N MET A 73 6.74 -1.09 -12.52
CA MET A 73 6.93 -0.43 -11.23
C MET A 73 8.22 0.39 -11.18
N LYS A 74 9.33 -0.11 -11.76
CA LYS A 74 10.58 0.66 -11.87
C LYS A 74 10.36 1.95 -12.65
N GLU A 75 9.66 1.89 -13.77
CA GLU A 75 9.33 3.07 -14.59
C GLU A 75 8.51 4.08 -13.79
N ILE A 76 7.47 3.63 -13.08
CA ILE A 76 6.62 4.48 -12.22
C ILE A 76 7.44 5.20 -11.14
N LEU A 77 8.41 4.51 -10.53
CA LEU A 77 9.29 5.11 -9.53
C LEU A 77 10.18 6.20 -10.16
N ILE A 78 10.75 5.93 -11.33
CA ILE A 78 11.59 6.89 -12.07
C ILE A 78 10.78 8.11 -12.49
N GLU A 79 9.57 7.92 -13.03
CA GLU A 79 8.61 8.97 -13.39
C GLU A 79 8.30 9.88 -12.18
N LYS A 80 8.25 9.31 -10.97
CA LYS A 80 8.04 10.04 -9.71
C LYS A 80 9.34 10.55 -9.06
N GLY A 81 10.47 10.51 -9.76
CA GLY A 81 11.76 11.03 -9.29
C GLY A 81 12.43 10.17 -8.21
N ILE A 82 11.98 8.92 -8.02
CA ILE A 82 12.54 7.99 -7.06
C ILE A 82 13.50 7.07 -7.82
N ARG A 83 14.78 7.12 -7.49
CA ARG A 83 15.77 6.19 -8.05
C ARG A 83 15.56 4.81 -7.42
N PRO A 84 15.16 3.78 -8.19
CA PRO A 84 15.02 2.44 -7.64
C PRO A 84 16.39 1.94 -7.20
N ARG A 85 16.51 1.42 -5.98
CA ARG A 85 17.72 0.75 -5.51
C ARG A 85 17.85 -0.58 -6.27
N LEU A 86 18.59 -0.55 -7.37
CA LEU A 86 18.82 -1.69 -8.24
C LEU A 86 20.26 -2.14 -8.06
N GLY A 87 20.44 -3.05 -7.12
CA GLY A 87 21.74 -3.61 -6.79
C GLY A 87 22.48 -2.83 -5.71
N VAL A 88 23.65 -3.35 -5.43
CA VAL A 88 24.64 -2.87 -4.46
C VAL A 88 25.17 -1.48 -4.83
N GLU A 89 25.36 -0.63 -3.83
CA GLU A 89 25.82 0.75 -4.01
C GLU A 89 27.31 0.83 -4.37
N GLY A 90 28.06 -0.28 -4.25
CA GLY A 90 29.47 -0.32 -4.63
C GLY A 90 30.07 -1.72 -4.80
N VAL A 91 31.28 -1.75 -5.37
CA VAL A 91 32.04 -2.98 -5.70
C VAL A 91 32.20 -3.89 -4.47
N ARG A 92 32.39 -3.31 -3.28
CA ARG A 92 32.55 -4.09 -2.04
C ARG A 92 31.29 -4.89 -1.69
N GLU A 93 30.14 -4.23 -1.69
CA GLU A 93 28.85 -4.85 -1.39
C GLU A 93 28.47 -5.87 -2.49
N LEU A 94 28.92 -5.65 -3.75
CA LEU A 94 28.83 -6.63 -4.83
C LEU A 94 29.58 -7.94 -4.53
N TYR A 95 30.79 -7.84 -3.99
CA TYR A 95 31.58 -9.01 -3.60
C TYR A 95 30.97 -9.73 -2.38
N GLU A 96 30.43 -8.98 -1.41
CA GLU A 96 29.74 -9.55 -0.26
C GLU A 96 28.47 -10.31 -0.68
N ASP A 97 27.63 -9.72 -1.55
CA ASP A 97 26.45 -10.40 -2.11
C ASP A 97 26.83 -11.63 -2.95
N TYR A 98 27.90 -11.55 -3.76
CA TYR A 98 28.38 -12.66 -4.59
C TYR A 98 28.83 -13.86 -3.76
N GLU A 99 29.61 -13.65 -2.69
CA GLU A 99 30.06 -14.73 -1.80
C GLU A 99 28.87 -15.39 -1.09
N THR A 100 27.87 -14.60 -0.69
CA THR A 100 26.65 -15.13 -0.03
C THR A 100 25.84 -16.02 -0.97
N LEU A 101 25.71 -15.64 -2.25
CA LEU A 101 24.98 -16.42 -3.25
C LEU A 101 25.74 -17.70 -3.65
N LYS A 102 27.07 -17.63 -3.71
CA LYS A 102 27.94 -18.76 -4.06
C LYS A 102 28.01 -19.82 -2.95
N GLY A 103 27.78 -19.45 -1.69
CA GLY A 103 27.74 -20.37 -0.54
C GLY A 103 26.47 -21.21 -0.39
N THR A 104 25.55 -21.19 -1.36
CA THR A 104 24.27 -21.93 -1.32
C THR A 104 24.17 -23.04 -2.39
N GLU A 105 25.30 -23.52 -2.89
CA GLU A 105 25.38 -24.76 -3.68
C GLU A 105 25.96 -25.89 -2.80
N ASP A 106 25.09 -26.59 -2.08
CA ASP A 106 25.31 -27.95 -1.55
C ASP A 106 24.23 -28.88 -2.14
#